data_AF-A0A7L1Q5Y7-F1
#
_entry.id   AF-A0A7L1Q5Y7-F1
#
_cell.length_a   1.000
_cell.length_b   1.000
_cell.length_c   1.000
_cell.angle_alpha   90.00
_cell.angle_beta   90.00
_cell.angle_gamma   90.00
#
_symmetry.space_group_name_H-M   'P 1'
#
loop_
_entity.id
_entity.type
_entity.pdbx_description
1 polymer ?
#
loop_
_entity_poly.entity_id
_entity_poly.type
_entity_poly.pdbx_seq_one_letter_code
_entity_poly.pdbx_strand_id
1 'polypeptide(L)'
;RLVSLDPSGCSQETKTLLYQKAKEAFSEQHHLPAYYELILPYLGGAPAADLKALSKDNVNMNISTFVTLRRESLMSLTPHEVQGLLGVNLPQLAQWQSRAPVRDWILVQKQWELDQLHLGLTGGTQEGYINIVTPRFPALSSAPLGAVATALSLLPALLLSVLVGSILS
;
A
#
# COMPACT_ATOMS: atom_id res chain seq x y z
N ARG A 1 -39.81 -16.03 15.85
CA ARG A 1 -38.81 -15.69 14.80
C ARG A 1 -38.43 -14.24 15.03
N LEU A 2 -37.26 -13.97 15.62
CA LEU A 2 -36.80 -12.58 15.78
C LEU A 2 -36.53 -12.04 14.38
N VAL A 3 -37.24 -10.99 13.99
CA VAL A 3 -36.99 -10.29 12.73
C VAL A 3 -35.73 -9.46 12.95
N SER A 4 -34.63 -9.83 12.30
CA SER A 4 -33.43 -9.00 12.28
C SER A 4 -33.65 -7.85 11.31
N LEU A 5 -33.27 -6.64 11.70
CA LEU A 5 -33.19 -5.51 10.78
C LEU A 5 -32.16 -5.82 9.69
N ASP A 6 -32.47 -5.49 8.43
CA ASP A 6 -31.52 -5.53 7.33
C ASP A 6 -31.24 -4.08 6.83
N PRO A 7 -30.14 -3.44 7.29
CA PRO A 7 -29.78 -2.10 6.86
C PRO A 7 -28.93 -2.09 5.58
N SER A 8 -28.82 -3.20 4.84
CA SER A 8 -27.95 -3.31 3.67
C SER A 8 -28.21 -2.24 2.60
N GLY A 9 -29.48 -1.90 2.38
CA GLY A 9 -29.93 -0.86 1.44
C GLY A 9 -29.82 0.59 1.95
N CYS A 10 -29.42 0.81 3.20
CA CYS A 10 -29.29 2.16 3.77
C CYS A 10 -28.03 2.88 3.29
N SER A 11 -28.06 4.22 3.30
CA SER A 11 -26.87 5.05 3.08
C SER A 11 -25.80 4.80 4.16
N GLN A 12 -24.54 5.15 3.88
CA GLN A 12 -23.46 4.90 4.83
C GLN A 12 -23.60 5.74 6.10
N GLU A 13 -24.14 6.95 6.00
CA GLU A 13 -24.46 7.85 7.12
C GLU A 13 -25.52 7.19 8.01
N THR A 14 -26.56 6.62 7.40
CA THR A 14 -27.63 5.91 8.10
C THR A 14 -27.09 4.67 8.80
N LYS A 15 -26.27 3.85 8.13
CA LYS A 15 -25.60 2.69 8.75
C LYS A 15 -24.76 3.10 9.95
N THR A 16 -24.01 4.20 9.83
CA THR A 16 -23.19 4.74 10.92
C THR A 16 -24.05 5.14 12.13
N LEU A 17 -25.16 5.84 11.89
CA LEU A 17 -26.09 6.22 12.96
C LEU A 17 -26.71 4.98 13.63
N LEU A 18 -27.16 4.01 12.83
CA LEU A 18 -27.77 2.77 13.35
C LEU A 18 -26.76 1.97 14.19
N TYR A 19 -25.50 1.88 13.75
CA TYR A 19 -24.44 1.24 14.52
C TYR A 19 -24.23 1.93 15.87
N GLN A 20 -24.16 3.26 15.91
CA GLN A 20 -24.01 3.99 17.18
C GLN A 20 -25.20 3.73 18.11
N LYS A 21 -26.43 3.73 17.57
CA LYS A 21 -27.63 3.42 18.36
C LYS A 21 -27.64 1.99 18.89
N ALA A 22 -27.18 1.02 18.10
CA ALA A 22 -27.04 -0.37 18.54
C ALA A 22 -25.98 -0.50 19.64
N LYS A 23 -24.81 0.11 19.46
CA LYS A 23 -23.73 0.13 20.46
C LYS A 23 -24.19 0.74 21.79
N GLU A 24 -24.92 1.86 21.74
CA GLU A 24 -25.52 2.49 22.93
C GLU A 24 -26.57 1.57 23.58
N ALA A 25 -27.47 0.98 22.80
CA ALA A 25 -28.54 0.13 23.31
C ALA A 25 -28.04 -1.17 23.96
N PHE A 26 -26.91 -1.68 23.49
CA PHE A 26 -26.33 -2.96 23.92
C PHE A 26 -25.07 -2.79 24.79
N SER A 27 -24.82 -1.59 25.34
CA SER A 27 -23.60 -1.29 26.11
C SER A 27 -23.41 -2.21 27.31
N GLU A 28 -24.51 -2.57 28.00
CA GLU A 28 -24.48 -3.43 29.17
C GLU A 28 -24.05 -4.87 28.83
N GLN A 29 -24.27 -5.30 27.59
CA GLN A 29 -23.92 -6.64 27.12
C GLN A 29 -22.50 -6.71 26.60
N HIS A 30 -21.74 -5.60 26.50
CA HIS A 30 -20.42 -5.55 25.85
C HIS A 30 -19.40 -6.59 26.36
N HIS A 31 -19.52 -7.03 27.62
CA HIS A 31 -18.65 -8.03 28.23
C HIS A 31 -19.11 -9.49 27.99
N LEU A 32 -20.26 -9.69 27.36
CA LEU A 32 -20.87 -10.98 27.11
C LEU A 32 -20.58 -11.43 25.67
N PRO A 33 -20.36 -12.73 25.42
CA PRO A 33 -20.19 -13.26 24.07
C PRO A 33 -21.36 -12.93 23.12
N ALA A 34 -22.57 -12.79 23.66
CA ALA A 34 -23.77 -12.44 22.90
C ALA A 34 -23.75 -11.02 22.30
N TYR A 35 -22.86 -10.13 22.77
CA TYR A 35 -22.78 -8.75 22.28
C TYR A 35 -22.58 -8.68 20.77
N TYR A 36 -21.68 -9.52 20.24
CA TYR A 36 -21.40 -9.58 18.82
C TYR A 36 -22.66 -9.88 18.00
N GLU A 37 -23.47 -10.85 18.44
CA GLU A 37 -24.71 -11.22 17.76
C GLU A 37 -25.73 -10.08 17.71
N LEU A 38 -25.79 -9.26 18.78
CA LEU A 38 -26.70 -8.12 18.88
C LEU A 38 -26.31 -6.98 17.93
N ILE A 39 -25.00 -6.72 17.76
CA ILE A 39 -24.52 -5.63 16.89
C ILE A 39 -24.31 -6.07 15.43
N LEU A 40 -24.26 -7.38 15.16
CA LEU A 40 -23.94 -7.96 13.85
C LEU A 40 -24.67 -7.30 12.67
N PRO A 41 -26.00 -7.06 12.71
CA PRO A 41 -26.72 -6.45 11.59
C PRO A 41 -26.25 -5.03 11.26
N TYR A 42 -25.61 -4.35 12.20
CA TYR A 42 -25.24 -2.94 12.13
C TYR A 42 -23.76 -2.72 11.81
N LEU A 43 -22.94 -3.77 11.74
CA LEU A 43 -21.48 -3.66 11.59
C LEU A 43 -21.02 -2.95 10.30
N GLY A 44 -21.88 -2.87 9.28
CA GLY A 44 -21.64 -2.05 8.09
C GLY A 44 -21.44 -0.55 8.41
N GLY A 45 -21.86 -0.08 9.58
CA GLY A 45 -21.64 1.29 10.08
C GLY A 45 -20.51 1.44 11.11
N ALA A 46 -19.82 0.36 11.47
CA ALA A 46 -18.89 0.34 12.60
C ALA A 46 -17.59 1.12 12.31
N PRO A 47 -17.12 1.97 13.24
CA PRO A 47 -15.84 2.63 13.09
C PRO A 47 -14.65 1.67 13.28
N ALA A 48 -13.52 2.02 12.68
CA ALA A 48 -12.30 1.23 12.75
C ALA A 48 -11.92 0.89 14.20
N ALA A 49 -12.00 1.85 15.12
CA ALA A 49 -11.68 1.63 16.54
C ALA A 49 -12.46 0.47 17.16
N ASP A 50 -13.75 0.35 16.83
CA ASP A 50 -14.60 -0.70 17.36
C ASP A 50 -14.33 -2.06 16.69
N LEU A 51 -14.06 -2.06 15.38
CA LEU A 51 -13.63 -3.28 14.67
C LEU A 51 -12.30 -3.80 15.21
N LYS A 52 -11.37 -2.89 15.55
CA LYS A 52 -10.09 -3.24 16.19
C LYS A 52 -10.29 -3.81 17.59
N ALA A 53 -11.26 -3.29 18.35
CA ALA A 53 -11.64 -3.89 19.62
C ALA A 53 -12.20 -5.31 19.42
N LEU A 54 -13.18 -5.49 18.52
CA LEU A 54 -13.78 -6.79 18.20
C LEU A 54 -12.77 -7.82 17.69
N SER A 55 -11.70 -7.39 17.02
CA SER A 55 -10.63 -8.30 16.56
C SER A 55 -9.95 -9.06 17.69
N LYS A 56 -10.05 -8.57 18.94
CA LYS A 56 -9.46 -9.20 20.13
C LYS A 56 -10.38 -10.24 20.76
N ASP A 57 -11.65 -10.27 20.37
CA ASP A 57 -12.69 -11.08 21.01
C ASP A 57 -13.00 -12.38 20.24
N ASN A 58 -12.26 -12.67 19.16
CA ASN A 58 -12.39 -13.88 18.33
C ASN A 58 -13.84 -14.14 17.87
N VAL A 59 -14.49 -13.10 17.35
CA VAL A 59 -15.92 -13.10 17.01
C VAL A 59 -16.28 -13.99 15.81
N ASN A 60 -15.30 -14.57 15.12
CA ASN A 60 -15.50 -15.43 13.95
C ASN A 60 -16.41 -14.78 12.90
N MET A 61 -16.11 -13.54 12.52
CA MET A 61 -16.88 -12.76 11.57
C MET A 61 -17.01 -13.49 10.24
N ASN A 62 -18.24 -13.55 9.71
CA ASN A 62 -18.47 -14.11 8.39
C ASN A 62 -17.84 -13.20 7.32
N ILE A 63 -17.22 -13.79 6.29
CA ILE A 63 -16.68 -13.03 5.17
C ILE A 63 -17.75 -12.15 4.49
N SER A 64 -19.01 -12.59 4.46
CA SER A 64 -20.13 -11.82 3.92
C SER A 64 -20.40 -10.55 4.71
N THR A 65 -20.21 -10.56 6.03
CA THR A 65 -20.24 -9.36 6.87
C THR A 65 -19.01 -8.51 6.62
N PHE A 66 -17.82 -9.11 6.60
CA PHE A 66 -16.56 -8.40 6.41
C PHE A 66 -16.54 -7.56 5.12
N VAL A 67 -17.01 -8.10 4.00
CA VAL A 67 -17.05 -7.37 2.72
C VAL A 67 -18.12 -6.27 2.65
N THR A 68 -19.01 -6.19 3.64
CA THR A 68 -20.02 -5.13 3.77
C THR A 68 -19.63 -4.02 4.74
N LEU A 69 -18.48 -4.16 5.43
CA LEU A 69 -17.96 -3.12 6.30
C LEU A 69 -17.70 -1.83 5.52
N ARG A 70 -17.88 -0.69 6.18
CA ARG A 70 -17.58 0.61 5.59
C ARG A 70 -16.11 0.72 5.19
N ARG A 71 -15.88 1.22 3.98
CA ARG A 71 -14.57 1.17 3.30
C ARG A 71 -13.46 1.79 4.16
N GLU A 72 -13.69 2.98 4.70
CA GLU A 72 -12.72 3.72 5.51
C GLU A 72 -12.28 2.95 6.75
N SER A 73 -13.18 2.16 7.33
CA SER A 73 -12.85 1.35 8.51
C SER A 73 -12.15 0.07 8.14
N LEU A 74 -12.56 -0.58 7.05
CA LEU A 74 -11.90 -1.77 6.52
C LEU A 74 -10.44 -1.44 6.12
N MET A 75 -10.19 -0.33 5.42
CA MET A 75 -8.84 0.08 5.00
C MET A 75 -7.92 0.40 6.18
N SER A 76 -8.47 0.65 7.37
CA SER A 76 -7.70 0.96 8.58
C SER A 76 -7.29 -0.28 9.39
N LEU A 77 -7.71 -1.47 8.96
CA LEU A 77 -7.41 -2.75 9.61
C LEU A 77 -6.09 -3.33 9.12
N THR A 78 -5.27 -3.81 10.03
CA THR A 78 -4.05 -4.57 9.76
C THR A 78 -4.36 -6.05 9.44
N PRO A 79 -3.43 -6.81 8.84
CA PRO A 79 -3.59 -8.25 8.64
C PRO A 79 -3.90 -9.01 9.93
N HIS A 80 -3.23 -8.67 11.03
CA HIS A 80 -3.49 -9.27 12.34
C HIS A 80 -4.90 -8.97 12.87
N GLU A 81 -5.40 -7.74 12.71
CA GLU A 81 -6.77 -7.38 13.10
C GLU A 81 -7.82 -8.10 12.22
N VAL A 82 -7.54 -8.27 10.92
CA VAL A 82 -8.41 -9.06 10.01
C VAL A 82 -8.42 -10.54 10.41
N GLN A 83 -7.28 -11.11 10.78
CA GLN A 83 -7.18 -12.46 11.32
C GLN A 83 -8.04 -12.61 12.59
N GLY A 84 -7.94 -11.68 13.53
CA GLY A 84 -8.73 -11.70 14.77
C GLY A 84 -10.23 -11.55 14.55
N LEU A 85 -10.64 -10.71 13.58
CA LEU A 85 -12.05 -10.56 13.21
C LEU A 85 -12.62 -11.81 12.57
N LEU A 86 -11.96 -12.34 11.53
CA LEU A 86 -12.49 -13.48 10.76
C LEU A 86 -12.36 -14.79 11.53
N GLY A 87 -11.35 -14.95 12.38
CA GLY A 87 -11.12 -16.15 13.19
C GLY A 87 -11.12 -17.41 12.31
N VAL A 88 -12.01 -18.35 12.61
CA VAL A 88 -12.17 -19.61 11.85
C VAL A 88 -12.55 -19.39 10.38
N ASN A 89 -13.12 -18.23 10.03
CA ASN A 89 -13.51 -17.90 8.66
C ASN A 89 -12.37 -17.27 7.84
N LEU A 90 -11.19 -17.03 8.42
CA LEU A 90 -10.04 -16.43 7.75
C LEU A 90 -9.69 -17.08 6.40
N PRO A 91 -9.71 -18.43 6.23
CA PRO A 91 -9.39 -19.05 4.94
C PRO A 91 -10.28 -18.60 3.78
N GLN A 92 -11.49 -18.12 4.06
CA GLN A 92 -12.41 -17.61 3.03
C GLN A 92 -11.88 -16.33 2.38
N LEU A 93 -11.04 -15.55 3.07
CA LEU A 93 -10.47 -14.29 2.55
C LEU A 93 -9.72 -14.48 1.23
N ALA A 94 -9.02 -15.61 1.04
CA ALA A 94 -8.28 -15.92 -0.17
C ALA A 94 -9.17 -16.01 -1.43
N GLN A 95 -10.44 -16.38 -1.27
CA GLN A 95 -11.41 -16.45 -2.37
C GLN A 95 -11.84 -15.06 -2.88
N TRP A 96 -11.60 -14.02 -2.06
CA TRP A 96 -11.98 -12.64 -2.34
C TRP A 96 -10.79 -11.77 -2.76
N GLN A 97 -9.57 -12.31 -2.84
CA GLN A 97 -8.35 -11.52 -3.10
C GLN A 97 -8.40 -10.66 -4.37
N SER A 98 -9.17 -11.06 -5.38
CA SER A 98 -9.32 -10.33 -6.65
C SER A 98 -10.54 -9.40 -6.69
N ARG A 99 -11.36 -9.38 -5.63
CA ARG A 99 -12.63 -8.66 -5.55
C ARG A 99 -12.56 -7.54 -4.52
N ALA A 100 -13.14 -6.40 -4.85
CA ALA A 100 -13.36 -5.34 -3.86
C ALA A 100 -14.37 -5.80 -2.79
N PRO A 101 -14.24 -5.36 -1.52
CA PRO A 101 -13.20 -4.45 -1.01
C PRO A 101 -11.89 -5.15 -0.60
N VAL A 102 -11.84 -6.49 -0.57
CA VAL A 102 -10.69 -7.27 -0.07
C VAL A 102 -9.43 -7.00 -0.89
N ARG A 103 -9.52 -6.98 -2.22
CA ARG A 103 -8.40 -6.61 -3.09
C ARG A 103 -7.81 -5.24 -2.72
N ASP A 104 -8.67 -4.25 -2.53
CA ASP A 104 -8.24 -2.87 -2.25
C ASP A 104 -7.53 -2.80 -0.88
N TRP A 105 -8.01 -3.58 0.08
CA TRP A 105 -7.36 -3.74 1.38
C TRP A 105 -5.99 -4.40 1.27
N ILE A 106 -5.86 -5.49 0.50
CA ILE A 106 -4.58 -6.17 0.26
C ILE A 106 -3.54 -5.19 -0.29
N LEU A 107 -3.92 -4.36 -1.27
CA LEU A 107 -3.01 -3.42 -1.94
C LEU A 107 -2.41 -2.37 -1.01
N VAL A 108 -3.05 -2.06 0.13
CA VAL A 108 -2.55 -1.07 1.10
C VAL A 108 -1.78 -1.69 2.27
N GLN A 109 -1.73 -3.03 2.38
CA GLN A 109 -0.94 -3.71 3.42
C GLN A 109 0.51 -3.92 2.98
N LYS A 110 1.41 -4.18 3.93
CA LYS A 110 2.74 -4.70 3.61
C LYS A 110 2.66 -6.17 3.24
N GLN A 111 3.40 -6.59 2.21
CA GLN A 111 3.39 -7.98 1.75
C GLN A 111 3.84 -8.95 2.86
N TRP A 112 4.87 -8.62 3.63
CA TRP A 112 5.35 -9.51 4.70
C TRP A 112 4.33 -9.70 5.84
N GLU A 113 3.47 -8.72 6.10
CA GLU A 113 2.39 -8.82 7.10
C GLU A 113 1.26 -9.71 6.57
N LEU A 114 0.95 -9.62 5.27
CA LEU A 114 0.01 -10.53 4.61
C LEU A 114 0.53 -11.98 4.62
N ASP A 115 1.84 -12.17 4.45
CA ASP A 115 2.46 -13.50 4.45
C ASP A 115 2.33 -14.21 5.80
N GLN A 116 2.24 -13.46 6.92
CA GLN A 116 1.98 -14.02 8.25
C GLN A 116 0.60 -14.68 8.38
N LEU A 117 -0.33 -14.37 7.47
CA LEU A 117 -1.65 -15.01 7.43
C LEU A 117 -1.60 -16.43 6.86
N HIS A 118 -0.52 -16.80 6.17
CA HIS A 118 -0.34 -18.11 5.52
C HIS A 118 -1.47 -18.48 4.53
N LEU A 119 -2.04 -17.48 3.87
CA LEU A 119 -3.13 -17.64 2.90
C LEU A 119 -2.69 -17.54 1.42
N GLY A 120 -1.41 -17.21 1.17
CA GLY A 120 -0.91 -16.94 -0.18
C GLY A 120 -1.51 -15.67 -0.82
N LEU A 121 -1.86 -14.66 0.00
CA LEU A 121 -2.32 -13.37 -0.51
C LEU A 121 -1.15 -12.61 -1.13
N THR A 122 -1.35 -12.06 -2.32
CA THR A 122 -0.32 -11.31 -3.05
C THR A 122 -0.81 -9.94 -3.49
N GLY A 123 0.10 -8.98 -3.63
CA GLY A 123 -0.20 -7.63 -4.12
C GLY A 123 -0.02 -6.55 -3.06
N GLY A 124 0.43 -6.90 -1.86
CA GLY A 124 0.80 -5.92 -0.86
C GLY A 124 2.00 -5.08 -1.30
N THR A 125 2.18 -3.96 -0.60
CA THR A 125 3.34 -3.09 -0.76
C THR A 125 4.63 -3.80 -0.35
N GLN A 126 5.70 -3.60 -1.11
CA GLN A 126 7.02 -4.12 -0.76
C GLN A 126 7.65 -3.26 0.33
N GLU A 127 8.45 -3.87 1.21
CA GLU A 127 9.28 -3.09 2.11
C GLU A 127 10.43 -2.47 1.32
N GLY A 128 10.38 -1.13 1.19
CA GLY A 128 11.33 -0.39 0.37
C GLY A 128 12.71 -0.34 1.02
N TYR A 129 13.61 -1.21 0.58
CA TYR A 129 15.03 -0.90 0.60
C TYR A 129 15.40 -0.27 -0.75
N ILE A 130 15.90 0.96 -0.73
CA ILE A 130 16.60 1.51 -1.89
C ILE A 130 17.92 0.75 -1.99
N ASN A 131 18.05 -0.15 -2.95
CA ASN A 131 19.37 -0.65 -3.34
C ASN A 131 20.11 0.51 -4.04
N ILE A 132 20.87 1.29 -3.28
CA ILE A 132 21.83 2.24 -3.84
C ILE A 132 22.99 1.42 -4.39
N VAL A 133 22.82 0.90 -5.61
CA VAL A 133 23.94 0.37 -6.37
C VAL A 133 24.81 1.58 -6.72
N THR A 134 25.93 1.75 -6.02
CA THR A 134 26.91 2.76 -6.39
C THR A 134 27.47 2.36 -7.76
N PRO A 135 27.25 3.12 -8.85
CA PRO A 135 27.83 2.79 -10.13
C PRO A 135 29.35 2.80 -9.98
N ARG A 136 29.98 1.65 -10.25
CA ARG A 136 31.44 1.55 -10.32
C ARG A 136 31.88 2.19 -11.63
N PHE A 137 32.13 3.49 -11.60
CA PHE A 137 32.77 4.16 -12.72
C PHE A 137 34.16 3.53 -12.92
N PRO A 138 34.52 3.11 -14.15
CA PRO A 138 35.90 2.77 -14.47
C PRO A 138 36.78 3.95 -14.05
N ALA A 139 37.93 3.68 -13.45
CA ALA A 139 38.92 4.72 -13.22
C ALA A 139 39.16 5.46 -14.55
N LEU A 140 39.00 6.78 -14.58
CA LEU A 140 39.39 7.56 -15.74
C LEU A 140 40.86 7.24 -16.00
N SER A 141 41.14 6.70 -17.19
CA SER A 141 42.50 6.57 -17.66
C SER A 141 43.10 7.97 -17.68
N SER A 142 44.00 8.24 -16.74
CA SER A 142 44.78 9.46 -16.68
C SER A 142 45.77 9.44 -17.83
N ALA A 143 45.31 9.82 -19.03
CA ALA A 143 46.21 10.09 -20.14
C ALA A 143 47.03 11.34 -19.79
N PRO A 144 48.38 11.28 -19.87
CA PRO A 144 49.20 12.46 -19.59
C PRO A 144 48.97 13.51 -20.68
N LEU A 145 48.55 14.70 -20.27
CA LEU A 145 48.54 15.92 -21.07
C LEU A 145 50.00 16.35 -21.32
N GLY A 146 50.69 15.70 -22.26
CA GLY A 146 52.11 15.97 -22.51
C GLY A 146 52.53 16.09 -23.97
N ALA A 147 51.67 15.82 -24.94
CA ALA A 147 52.09 15.67 -26.35
C ALA A 147 51.29 16.50 -27.35
N VAL A 148 50.82 17.70 -26.97
CA VAL A 148 50.25 18.68 -27.94
C VAL A 148 50.89 20.05 -27.71
N ALA A 149 52.22 20.13 -27.77
CA ALA A 149 52.94 21.38 -27.57
C ALA A 149 54.06 21.67 -28.59
N THR A 150 54.13 20.94 -29.72
CA THR A 150 55.21 21.17 -30.71
C THR A 150 54.77 21.23 -32.18
N ALA A 151 53.47 21.31 -32.48
CA ALA A 151 53.00 21.38 -33.87
C ALA A 151 52.60 22.79 -34.36
N LEU A 152 52.74 23.85 -33.55
CA LEU A 152 52.32 25.22 -33.92
C LEU A 152 53.46 26.21 -34.21
N SER A 153 54.73 25.81 -34.22
CA SER A 153 55.85 26.75 -34.44
C SER A 153 56.30 26.90 -35.91
N LEU A 154 55.70 26.19 -36.87
CA LEU A 154 56.14 26.25 -38.28
C LEU A 154 55.25 27.10 -39.20
N LEU A 155 54.16 27.70 -38.68
CA LEU A 155 53.24 28.54 -39.45
C LEU A 155 53.70 30.00 -39.73
N PRO A 156 54.70 30.61 -39.07
CA PRO A 156 55.12 31.97 -39.45
C PRO A 156 56.01 32.03 -40.71
N ALA A 157 56.67 30.93 -41.10
CA ALA A 157 57.67 30.94 -42.16
C ALA A 157 57.09 30.87 -43.59
N LEU A 158 55.81 30.48 -43.75
CA LEU A 158 55.17 30.33 -45.06
C LEU A 158 54.41 31.58 -45.53
N LEU A 159 54.21 32.57 -44.66
CA LEU A 159 53.46 33.80 -44.96
C LEU A 159 54.32 34.95 -45.50
N LEU A 160 55.65 34.90 -45.36
CA LEU A 160 56.56 35.92 -45.90
C LEU A 160 57.00 35.66 -47.35
N SER A 161 56.86 34.43 -47.87
CA SER A 161 57.22 34.11 -49.26
C SER A 161 56.16 34.56 -50.28
N VAL A 162 54.91 34.76 -49.86
CA VAL A 162 53.82 35.20 -50.75
C VAL A 162 53.84 36.72 -50.98
N LEU A 163 54.41 37.52 -50.07
CA LEU A 163 54.41 38.99 -50.18
C LEU A 163 55.49 39.59 -51.09
N VAL A 164 56.55 38.83 -51.45
CA VAL A 164 57.61 39.33 -52.37
C VAL A 164 57.33 38.93 -53.83
N GLY A 165 56.44 37.96 -54.07
CA GLY A 165 56.05 37.52 -55.43
C GLY A 165 55.03 38.42 -56.13
N SER A 166 54.38 39.34 -55.42
CA SER A 166 53.32 40.21 -55.98
C SER A 166 53.76 41.64 -56.30
N ILE A 167 55.07 41.95 -56.24
CA ILE A 167 55.61 43.30 -56.54
C ILE A 167 56.51 43.30 -57.79
N LEU A 168 56.55 42.21 -58.57
CA LEU A 168 57.31 42.17 -59.83
C LEU A 168 56.59 41.43 -60.97
N SER A 169 55.28 41.60 -61.08
CA SER A 169 54.55 41.33 -62.33
C SER A 169 53.64 42.49 -62.71
#